data_AF-A0A3B9FY12-F1
#
_entry.id   AF-A0A3B9FY12-F1
#
_cell.length_a   1.000
_cell.length_b   1.000
_cell.length_c   1.000
_cell.angle_alpha   90.00
_cell.angle_beta   90.00
_cell.angle_gamma   90.00
#
_symmetry.space_group_name_H-M   'P 1'
#
loop_
_entity.id
_entity.type
_entity.pdbx_description
1 polymer ?
#
loop_
_entity_poly.entity_id
_entity_poly.type
_entity_poly.pdbx_seq_one_letter_code
_entity_poly.pdbx_strand_id
1 'polypeptide(L)'
;MDILEQFTDELHEWSLTGREPVSASIDLRYMLDLQEARLKEQNILKEEEYIHVKDEIRGSLPRKGNGYTSKIIYREARQNLTYRRGDKVLRKYSRPVNLYVSVLDREDASRDTCTCPNCGHTMTAEEARDGCPYCGTHFEMEEVYPCAVSYYTVPSIVERGTLMENIKKELMISGVLCGLAVAVICFIAWNELPLLYRIPAALFMGTLYGGVFAFCWYMIRSLILLGKVFFAAGRSSSMLKGLNSRKKMTEFMQVYDPFFSYEAFEGRILSLLRSAAFENDRDFLAVWEGDGDLSFLDTVLDMQYRGALYIRRCEKNGEMLRVEGTAFMTDTYAGRSFKEIDEQFRFIAEKEISADYNPAFTLLRASCEGCGGSFDAVHQKCCPYCGRKYELKKKDWVLTDLKRR
;
A
#
# COMPACT_ATOMS: atom_id res chain seq x y z
N MET A 1 1.72 11.17 -19.84
CA MET A 1 1.07 11.09 -18.52
C MET A 1 1.98 10.25 -17.66
N ASP A 2 2.32 10.71 -16.46
CA ASP A 2 3.19 9.93 -15.58
C ASP A 2 2.42 8.71 -15.07
N ILE A 3 3.05 7.53 -15.05
CA ILE A 3 2.44 6.25 -14.63
C ILE A 3 1.76 6.37 -13.25
N LEU A 4 2.32 7.20 -12.37
CA LEU A 4 1.72 7.48 -11.07
C LEU A 4 0.35 8.17 -11.17
N GLU A 5 0.22 9.18 -12.03
CA GLU A 5 -1.05 9.91 -12.20
C GLU A 5 -2.09 9.01 -12.83
N GLN A 6 -1.70 8.29 -13.89
CA GLN A 6 -2.55 7.32 -14.55
C GLN A 6 -3.05 6.27 -13.55
N PHE A 7 -2.15 5.68 -12.77
CA PHE A 7 -2.53 4.69 -11.76
C PHE A 7 -3.44 5.26 -10.67
N THR A 8 -3.21 6.49 -10.19
CA THR A 8 -4.07 7.06 -9.15
C THR A 8 -5.47 7.42 -9.64
N ASP A 9 -5.58 7.87 -10.89
CA ASP A 9 -6.87 8.16 -11.51
C ASP A 9 -7.64 6.86 -11.80
N GLU A 10 -6.96 5.84 -12.33
CA GLU A 10 -7.53 4.51 -12.55
C GLU A 10 -7.96 3.84 -11.23
N LEU A 11 -7.18 3.99 -10.15
CA LEU A 11 -7.55 3.47 -8.83
C LEU A 11 -8.79 4.18 -8.26
N HIS A 12 -8.93 5.48 -8.52
CA HIS A 12 -10.14 6.21 -8.14
C HIS A 12 -11.36 5.74 -8.95
N GLU A 13 -11.22 5.58 -10.27
CA GLU A 13 -12.27 5.05 -11.15
C GLU A 13 -12.68 3.63 -10.74
N TRP A 14 -11.70 2.78 -10.40
CA TRP A 14 -11.94 1.44 -9.85
C TRP A 14 -12.79 1.51 -8.57
N SER A 15 -12.47 2.41 -7.63
CA SER A 15 -13.21 2.54 -6.37
C SER A 15 -14.69 2.93 -6.56
N LEU A 16 -15.03 3.56 -7.69
CA LEU A 16 -16.39 4.00 -8.02
C LEU A 16 -17.15 3.02 -8.91
N THR A 17 -16.47 2.44 -9.89
CA THR A 17 -17.09 1.70 -11.00
C THR A 17 -16.78 0.20 -11.00
N GLY A 18 -15.77 -0.22 -10.24
CA GLY A 18 -15.21 -1.58 -10.30
C GLY A 18 -14.37 -1.84 -11.54
N ARG A 19 -14.04 -0.82 -12.35
CA ARG A 19 -13.21 -0.98 -13.54
C ARG A 19 -11.75 -1.20 -13.16
N GLU A 20 -11.17 -2.30 -13.59
CA GLU A 20 -9.77 -2.64 -13.27
C GLU A 20 -8.75 -1.61 -13.82
N PRO A 21 -7.71 -1.26 -13.03
CA PRO A 21 -6.65 -0.35 -13.48
C PRO A 21 -5.69 -1.02 -14.46
N VAL A 22 -5.62 -0.51 -15.69
CA VAL A 22 -4.77 -1.07 -16.78
C VAL A 22 -3.27 -0.99 -16.45
N SER A 23 -2.88 0.08 -15.76
CA SER A 23 -1.49 0.35 -15.36
C SER A 23 -0.98 -0.54 -14.23
N ALA A 24 -1.85 -1.31 -13.57
CA ALA A 24 -1.49 -2.22 -12.49
C ALA A 24 -1.02 -3.59 -13.00
N SER A 25 -0.12 -4.22 -12.24
CA SER A 25 0.27 -5.61 -12.47
C SER A 25 -0.93 -6.55 -12.35
N ILE A 26 -0.81 -7.75 -12.92
CA ILE A 26 -1.87 -8.78 -12.84
C ILE A 26 -2.17 -9.09 -11.37
N ASP A 27 -1.12 -9.26 -10.57
CA ASP A 27 -1.23 -9.50 -9.13
C ASP A 27 -1.97 -8.37 -8.39
N LEU A 28 -1.70 -7.12 -8.75
CA LEU A 28 -2.32 -5.96 -8.11
C LEU A 28 -3.79 -5.83 -8.49
N ARG A 29 -4.15 -6.01 -9.77
CA ARG A 29 -5.55 -6.01 -10.23
C ARG A 29 -6.34 -7.10 -9.53
N TYR A 30 -5.80 -8.30 -9.54
CA TYR A 30 -6.41 -9.44 -8.87
C TYR A 30 -6.68 -9.16 -7.39
N MET A 31 -5.74 -8.53 -6.68
CA MET A 31 -5.94 -8.14 -5.29
C MET A 31 -7.12 -7.16 -5.11
N LEU A 32 -7.30 -6.25 -6.07
CA LEU A 32 -8.36 -5.25 -6.06
C LEU A 32 -9.71 -5.94 -6.30
N ASP A 33 -9.80 -6.90 -7.21
CA ASP A 33 -11.04 -7.63 -7.49
C ASP A 33 -11.53 -8.43 -6.28
N LEU A 34 -10.61 -9.11 -5.59
CA LEU A 34 -10.93 -9.80 -4.33
C LEU A 34 -11.45 -8.85 -3.26
N GLN A 35 -10.81 -7.68 -3.15
CA GLN A 35 -11.24 -6.65 -2.23
C GLN A 35 -12.64 -6.13 -2.59
N GLU A 36 -12.91 -5.90 -3.87
CA GLU A 36 -14.22 -5.45 -4.33
C GLU A 36 -15.30 -6.51 -4.07
N ALA A 37 -15.02 -7.79 -4.33
CA ALA A 37 -15.93 -8.90 -4.04
C ALA A 37 -16.31 -8.93 -2.56
N ARG A 38 -15.32 -8.85 -1.66
CA ARG A 38 -15.55 -8.82 -0.20
C ARG A 38 -16.35 -7.60 0.25
N LEU A 39 -16.11 -6.43 -0.36
CA LEU A 39 -16.87 -5.21 -0.09
C LEU A 39 -18.33 -5.32 -0.54
N LYS A 40 -18.57 -5.90 -1.72
CA LYS A 40 -19.91 -6.18 -2.27
C LYS A 40 -20.71 -7.12 -1.38
N GLU A 41 -20.10 -8.20 -0.88
CA GLU A 41 -20.75 -9.14 0.06
C GLU A 41 -21.27 -8.44 1.32
N GLN A 42 -20.54 -7.44 1.82
CA GLN A 42 -20.92 -6.68 3.02
C GLN A 42 -21.79 -5.44 2.72
N ASN A 43 -22.19 -5.25 1.46
CA ASN A 43 -22.91 -4.09 0.94
C ASN A 43 -22.22 -2.76 1.31
N ILE A 44 -20.89 -2.71 1.22
CA ILE A 44 -20.09 -1.51 1.50
C ILE A 44 -19.45 -1.03 0.20
N LEU A 45 -19.61 0.26 -0.11
CA LEU A 45 -18.87 0.95 -1.15
C LEU A 45 -17.69 1.67 -0.49
N LYS A 46 -16.48 1.45 -1.01
CA LYS A 46 -15.26 2.14 -0.59
C LYS A 46 -14.85 3.10 -1.69
N GLU A 47 -14.95 4.40 -1.43
CA GLU A 47 -14.42 5.44 -2.31
C GLU A 47 -13.03 5.83 -1.83
N GLU A 48 -12.04 5.74 -2.72
CA GLU A 48 -10.66 6.09 -2.43
C GLU A 48 -10.17 7.13 -3.45
N GLU A 49 -9.68 8.26 -2.95
CA GLU A 49 -9.22 9.38 -3.77
C GLU A 49 -7.92 9.96 -3.20
N TYR A 50 -6.99 10.31 -4.09
CA TYR A 50 -5.72 10.93 -3.75
C TYR A 50 -5.67 12.36 -4.32
N ILE A 51 -5.89 13.35 -3.46
CA ILE A 51 -5.86 14.77 -3.87
C ILE A 51 -4.43 15.32 -3.83
N HIS A 52 -4.05 16.01 -4.89
CA HIS A 52 -2.77 16.72 -5.00
C HIS A 52 -2.64 17.87 -3.99
N VAL A 53 -1.46 18.01 -3.40
CA VAL A 53 -1.13 19.10 -2.47
C VAL A 53 -0.32 20.18 -3.22
N LYS A 54 -0.65 21.46 -3.00
CA LYS A 54 0.15 22.58 -3.51
C LYS A 54 1.54 22.51 -2.85
N ASP A 55 2.60 22.47 -3.65
CA ASP A 55 4.00 22.25 -3.24
C ASP A 55 4.35 20.81 -2.81
N GLU A 56 3.82 19.80 -3.51
CA GLU A 56 4.15 18.39 -3.27
C GLU A 56 5.64 18.08 -3.47
N ILE A 57 6.18 17.21 -2.61
CA ILE A 57 7.48 16.59 -2.88
C ILE A 57 7.23 15.35 -3.70
N ARG A 58 7.84 15.33 -4.88
CA ARG A 58 7.85 14.18 -5.76
C ARG A 58 9.28 13.71 -5.98
N GLY A 59 9.45 12.39 -5.96
CA GLY A 59 10.73 11.80 -6.32
C GLY A 59 10.57 10.39 -6.85
N SER A 60 11.63 9.90 -7.47
CA SER A 60 11.74 8.52 -7.89
C SER A 60 13.07 7.95 -7.41
N LEU A 61 13.05 6.71 -6.95
CA LEU A 61 14.23 5.94 -6.60
C LEU A 61 14.36 4.81 -7.62
N PRO A 62 15.04 5.05 -8.75
CA PRO A 62 15.32 4.01 -9.72
C PRO A 62 16.40 3.06 -9.17
N ARG A 63 16.19 1.77 -9.40
CA ARG A 63 17.14 0.72 -9.08
C ARG A 63 17.21 -0.25 -10.25
N LYS A 64 18.40 -0.31 -10.86
CA LYS A 64 18.67 -1.25 -11.95
C LYS A 64 18.91 -2.64 -11.36
N GLY A 65 18.12 -3.60 -11.80
CA GLY A 65 18.38 -5.03 -11.67
C GLY A 65 18.91 -5.59 -12.99
N ASN A 66 19.17 -6.89 -12.99
CA ASN A 66 19.43 -7.61 -14.24
C ASN A 66 18.07 -7.81 -14.94
N GLY A 67 17.91 -7.30 -16.16
CA GLY A 67 16.67 -7.44 -16.96
C GLY A 67 15.55 -6.42 -16.66
N TYR A 68 15.46 -5.90 -15.42
CA TYR A 68 14.43 -4.91 -15.03
C TYR A 68 14.99 -3.67 -14.36
N THR A 69 14.30 -2.54 -14.54
CA THR A 69 14.46 -1.33 -13.73
C THR A 69 13.25 -1.16 -12.82
N SER A 70 13.43 -1.43 -11.53
CA SER A 70 12.42 -1.07 -10.51
C SER A 70 12.53 0.42 -10.16
N LYS A 71 11.41 1.14 -10.09
CA LYS A 71 11.33 2.56 -9.73
C LYS A 71 10.27 2.72 -8.64
N ILE A 72 10.69 3.13 -7.44
CA ILE A 72 9.74 3.55 -6.41
C ILE A 72 9.48 5.03 -6.60
N ILE A 73 8.26 5.36 -7.02
CA ILE A 73 7.79 6.74 -7.19
C ILE A 73 7.05 7.12 -5.91
N TYR A 74 7.35 8.28 -5.35
CA TYR A 74 6.64 8.79 -4.18
C TYR A 74 6.12 10.21 -4.41
N ARG A 75 4.96 10.49 -3.81
CA ARG A 75 4.27 11.78 -3.90
C ARG A 75 3.53 12.08 -2.60
N GLU A 76 3.62 13.32 -2.13
CA GLU A 76 2.78 13.81 -1.03
C GLU A 76 1.36 14.06 -1.54
N ALA A 77 0.37 13.42 -0.92
CA ALA A 77 -1.03 13.49 -1.32
C ALA A 77 -1.94 13.55 -0.09
N ARG A 78 -3.18 14.00 -0.28
CA ARG A 78 -4.23 13.88 0.73
C ARG A 78 -5.12 12.69 0.37
N GLN A 79 -5.10 11.64 1.20
CA GLN A 79 -5.94 10.48 1.01
C GLN A 79 -7.33 10.74 1.60
N ASN A 80 -8.34 10.67 0.76
CA ASN A 80 -9.74 10.65 1.15
C ASN A 80 -10.28 9.24 1.02
N LEU A 81 -10.71 8.66 2.14
CA LEU A 81 -11.34 7.34 2.19
C LEU A 81 -12.76 7.50 2.71
N THR A 82 -13.76 7.10 1.94
CA THR A 82 -15.16 7.13 2.35
C THR A 82 -15.76 5.74 2.25
N TYR A 83 -16.24 5.22 3.37
CA TYR A 83 -17.00 3.97 3.43
C TYR A 83 -18.48 4.29 3.50
N ARG A 84 -19.26 3.80 2.52
CA ARG A 84 -20.71 3.97 2.44
C ARG A 84 -21.43 2.62 2.44
N ARG A 85 -22.63 2.57 2.97
CA ARG A 85 -23.57 1.45 2.82
C ARG A 85 -24.91 2.02 2.40
N GLY A 86 -25.24 1.85 1.12
CA GLY A 86 -26.30 2.63 0.48
C GLY A 86 -26.04 4.13 0.65
N ASP A 87 -27.07 4.88 1.05
CA ASP A 87 -26.97 6.34 1.26
C ASP A 87 -26.27 6.75 2.56
N LYS A 88 -25.98 5.80 3.46
CA LYS A 88 -25.37 6.11 4.75
C LYS A 88 -23.86 6.08 4.67
N VAL A 89 -23.22 7.22 4.95
CA VAL A 89 -21.76 7.29 5.19
C VAL A 89 -21.46 6.66 6.55
N LEU A 90 -20.69 5.57 6.55
CA LEU A 90 -20.27 4.87 7.76
C LEU A 90 -19.06 5.55 8.38
N ARG A 91 -18.08 5.92 7.54
CA ARG A 91 -16.88 6.62 7.98
C ARG A 91 -16.22 7.38 6.84
N LYS A 92 -15.64 8.54 7.18
CA LYS A 92 -14.83 9.35 6.28
C LYS A 92 -13.49 9.66 6.94
N TYR A 93 -12.40 9.34 6.26
CA TYR A 93 -11.06 9.72 6.64
C TYR A 93 -10.52 10.71 5.61
N SER A 94 -9.88 11.76 6.10
CA SER A 94 -9.11 12.67 5.25
C SER A 94 -7.80 12.94 5.96
N ARG A 95 -6.71 12.37 5.43
CA ARG A 95 -5.40 12.41 6.08
C ARG A 95 -4.30 12.74 5.07
N PRO A 96 -3.30 13.54 5.46
CA PRO A 96 -2.12 13.72 4.63
C PRO A 96 -1.27 12.45 4.64
N VAL A 97 -0.85 12.00 3.46
CA VAL A 97 -0.07 10.78 3.27
C VAL A 97 1.04 11.01 2.27
N ASN A 98 2.11 10.24 2.40
CA ASN A 98 3.06 10.03 1.30
C ASN A 98 2.65 8.73 0.61
N LEU A 99 2.18 8.85 -0.62
CA LEU A 99 1.87 7.72 -1.49
C LEU A 99 3.17 7.23 -2.13
N TYR A 100 3.43 5.93 -2.02
CA TYR A 100 4.51 5.25 -2.70
C TYR A 100 3.91 4.24 -3.67
N VAL A 101 4.39 4.25 -4.90
CA VAL A 101 4.04 3.28 -5.94
C VAL A 101 5.31 2.67 -6.48
N SER A 102 5.42 1.35 -6.36
CA SER A 102 6.51 0.56 -6.91
C SER A 102 6.17 0.21 -8.35
N VAL A 103 6.95 0.74 -9.30
CA VAL A 103 6.80 0.50 -10.72
C VAL A 103 7.92 -0.42 -11.20
N LEU A 104 7.58 -1.47 -11.93
CA LEU A 104 8.56 -2.26 -12.68
C LEU A 104 8.56 -1.81 -14.13
N ASP A 105 9.76 -1.67 -14.69
CA ASP A 105 10.01 -1.26 -16.06
C ASP A 105 11.02 -2.24 -16.67
N ARG A 106 10.84 -2.62 -17.94
CA ARG A 106 11.73 -3.58 -18.64
C ARG A 106 12.28 -2.90 -19.88
N GLU A 107 13.60 -2.88 -20.04
CA GLU A 107 14.27 -2.17 -21.15
C GLU A 107 13.89 -2.78 -22.53
N ASP A 108 13.55 -4.07 -22.58
CA ASP A 108 13.17 -4.81 -23.82
C ASP A 108 11.65 -5.00 -24.02
N ALA A 109 10.80 -4.26 -23.30
CA ALA A 109 9.35 -4.32 -23.53
C ALA A 109 8.96 -3.42 -24.71
N SER A 110 9.21 -3.90 -25.93
CA SER A 110 8.51 -3.40 -27.10
C SER A 110 7.00 -3.68 -26.94
N ARG A 111 6.16 -2.75 -27.40
CA ARG A 111 4.69 -2.86 -27.42
C ARG A 111 4.24 -3.90 -28.46
N ASP A 112 4.86 -5.06 -28.47
CA ASP A 112 4.77 -5.98 -29.58
C ASP A 112 3.51 -6.82 -29.48
N THR A 113 2.75 -6.77 -30.57
CA THR A 113 1.62 -7.64 -30.86
C THR A 113 2.04 -9.09 -30.65
N CYS A 114 1.29 -9.80 -29.80
CA CYS A 114 1.52 -11.19 -29.47
C CYS A 114 0.73 -12.08 -30.43
N THR A 115 1.31 -13.20 -30.85
CA THR A 115 0.60 -14.16 -31.71
C THR A 115 0.15 -15.35 -30.88
N CYS A 116 -1.14 -15.72 -30.98
CA CYS A 116 -1.69 -16.85 -30.26
C CYS A 116 -0.97 -18.15 -30.63
N PRO A 117 -0.37 -18.89 -29.68
CA PRO A 117 0.24 -20.18 -29.97
C PRO A 117 -0.77 -21.27 -30.35
N ASN A 118 -2.06 -21.11 -29.98
CA ASN A 118 -3.10 -22.09 -30.27
C ASN A 118 -3.76 -21.88 -31.64
N CYS A 119 -4.08 -20.63 -32.00
CA CYS A 119 -4.83 -20.33 -33.23
C CYS A 119 -4.12 -19.40 -34.22
N GLY A 120 -2.94 -18.88 -33.89
CA GLY A 120 -2.19 -17.95 -34.75
C GLY A 120 -2.75 -16.53 -34.81
N HIS A 121 -3.80 -16.19 -34.04
CA HIS A 121 -4.37 -14.85 -34.02
C HIS A 121 -3.39 -13.84 -33.39
N THR A 122 -3.05 -12.79 -34.13
CA THR A 122 -2.29 -11.65 -33.61
C THR A 122 -3.20 -10.77 -32.77
N MET A 123 -2.82 -10.54 -31.52
CA MET A 123 -3.56 -9.72 -30.58
C MET A 123 -2.60 -8.81 -29.82
N THR A 124 -3.13 -7.76 -29.20
CA THR A 124 -2.33 -6.91 -28.32
C THR A 124 -1.97 -7.66 -27.03
N ALA A 125 -0.89 -7.24 -26.36
CA ALA A 125 -0.53 -7.79 -25.05
C ALA A 125 -1.60 -7.52 -23.97
N GLU A 126 -2.56 -6.64 -24.24
CA GLU A 126 -3.73 -6.41 -23.40
C GLU A 126 -4.83 -7.45 -23.69
N GLU A 127 -5.20 -7.65 -24.97
CA GLU A 127 -6.21 -8.64 -25.37
C GLU A 127 -5.78 -10.09 -25.09
N ALA A 128 -4.47 -10.38 -25.13
CA ALA A 128 -3.99 -11.71 -24.76
C ALA A 128 -4.23 -12.02 -23.26
N ARG A 129 -4.46 -11.01 -22.40
CA ARG A 129 -4.67 -11.17 -20.95
C ARG A 129 -5.96 -11.91 -20.65
N ASP A 130 -7.04 -11.49 -21.27
CA ASP A 130 -8.38 -12.04 -21.03
C ASP A 130 -8.59 -13.39 -21.75
N GLY A 131 -7.54 -13.88 -22.40
CA GLY A 131 -7.56 -15.03 -23.28
C GLY A 131 -7.72 -14.61 -24.74
N CYS A 132 -7.33 -15.49 -25.65
CA CYS A 132 -7.43 -15.17 -27.07
C CYS A 132 -8.89 -14.87 -27.46
N PRO A 133 -9.20 -13.69 -28.04
CA PRO A 133 -10.57 -13.34 -28.41
C PRO A 133 -11.17 -14.26 -29.47
N TYR A 134 -10.32 -15.00 -30.20
CA TYR A 134 -10.73 -15.94 -31.23
C TYR A 134 -10.98 -17.36 -30.70
N CYS A 135 -10.05 -17.92 -29.90
CA CYS A 135 -10.12 -19.31 -29.47
C CYS A 135 -10.34 -19.52 -27.96
N GLY A 136 -10.49 -18.44 -27.18
CA GLY A 136 -10.71 -18.48 -25.73
C GLY A 136 -9.60 -19.16 -24.94
N THR A 137 -8.41 -19.30 -25.51
CA THR A 137 -7.27 -19.91 -24.81
C THR A 137 -6.70 -18.89 -23.84
N HIS A 138 -6.68 -19.23 -22.55
CA HIS A 138 -5.99 -18.47 -21.54
C HIS A 138 -4.48 -18.75 -21.62
N PHE A 139 -3.69 -17.69 -21.53
CA PHE A 139 -2.24 -17.79 -21.48
C PHE A 139 -1.76 -17.42 -20.07
N GLU A 140 -0.67 -18.03 -19.61
CA GLU A 140 0.11 -17.54 -18.47
C GLU A 140 0.82 -16.29 -19.03
N MET A 141 0.17 -15.14 -18.86
CA MET A 141 0.50 -13.89 -19.55
C MET A 141 1.57 -13.09 -18.82
N GLU A 142 2.44 -12.45 -19.59
CA GLU A 142 3.40 -11.49 -19.07
C GLU A 142 2.74 -10.17 -18.66
N GLU A 143 3.31 -9.54 -17.64
CA GLU A 143 2.95 -8.18 -17.27
C GLU A 143 3.24 -7.21 -18.44
N VAL A 144 2.34 -6.25 -18.68
CA VAL A 144 2.64 -5.16 -19.65
C VAL A 144 3.46 -4.15 -18.89
N TYR A 145 4.74 -4.07 -19.23
CA TYR A 145 5.64 -3.08 -18.64
C TYR A 145 5.54 -1.73 -19.37
N PRO A 146 5.67 -0.61 -18.66
CA PRO A 146 5.86 -0.51 -17.21
C PRO A 146 4.55 -0.69 -16.43
N CYS A 147 4.58 -1.39 -15.29
CA CYS A 147 3.42 -1.68 -14.46
C CYS A 147 3.62 -1.27 -13.00
N ALA A 148 2.54 -0.86 -12.33
CA ALA A 148 2.50 -0.66 -10.88
C ALA A 148 2.29 -2.01 -10.18
N VAL A 149 3.26 -2.45 -9.39
CA VAL A 149 3.24 -3.77 -8.72
C VAL A 149 2.67 -3.69 -7.32
N SER A 150 2.98 -2.61 -6.60
CA SER A 150 2.47 -2.38 -5.26
C SER A 150 2.35 -0.90 -4.98
N TYR A 151 1.39 -0.54 -4.13
CA TYR A 151 1.26 0.80 -3.59
C TYR A 151 1.07 0.74 -2.08
N TYR A 152 1.54 1.77 -1.39
CA TYR A 152 1.34 1.94 0.04
C TYR A 152 1.35 3.40 0.43
N THR A 153 0.63 3.72 1.51
CA THR A 153 0.55 5.07 2.05
C THR A 153 1.22 5.13 3.42
N VAL A 154 2.15 6.06 3.59
CA VAL A 154 2.70 6.37 4.91
C VAL A 154 2.01 7.63 5.42
N PRO A 155 1.38 7.61 6.61
CA PRO A 155 0.73 8.79 7.14
C PRO A 155 1.75 9.89 7.39
N SER A 156 1.49 11.07 6.82
CA SER A 156 2.25 12.27 7.14
C SER A 156 1.68 12.88 8.43
N ILE A 157 2.57 13.34 9.31
CA ILE A 157 2.16 13.89 10.61
C ILE A 157 1.62 15.31 10.44
N VAL A 158 2.07 16.03 9.41
CA VAL A 158 1.61 17.37 9.09
C VAL A 158 1.70 17.65 7.59
N GLU A 159 0.70 18.35 7.06
CA GLU A 159 0.76 18.99 5.75
C GLU A 159 1.78 20.12 5.77
N ARG A 160 2.86 19.99 5.01
CA ARG A 160 3.96 20.97 5.02
C ARG A 160 3.49 22.36 4.58
N GLY A 161 2.66 22.42 3.53
CA GLY A 161 2.18 23.68 2.95
C GLY A 161 1.36 24.52 3.92
N THR A 162 0.54 23.89 4.78
CA THR A 162 -0.31 24.60 5.75
C THR A 162 0.33 24.75 7.12
N LEU A 163 1.40 24.00 7.44
CA LEU A 163 2.06 24.05 8.74
C LEU A 163 2.54 25.46 9.10
N MET A 164 3.29 26.13 8.22
CA MET A 164 3.81 27.47 8.53
C MET A 164 2.70 28.50 8.66
N GLU A 165 1.66 28.41 7.83
CA GLU A 165 0.53 29.33 7.88
C GLU A 165 -0.30 29.13 9.16
N ASN A 166 -0.55 27.87 9.53
CA ASN A 166 -1.25 27.52 10.77
C ASN A 166 -0.46 27.93 12.00
N ILE A 167 0.87 27.71 12.02
CA ILE A 167 1.74 28.17 13.11
C ILE A 167 1.70 29.70 13.22
N LYS A 168 1.78 30.44 12.11
CA LYS A 168 1.69 31.90 12.12
C LYS A 168 0.33 32.39 12.64
N LYS A 169 -0.77 31.78 12.20
CA LYS A 169 -2.12 32.10 12.68
C LYS A 169 -2.28 31.81 14.17
N GLU A 170 -1.87 30.63 14.64
CA GLU A 170 -1.91 30.26 16.06
C GLU A 170 -1.03 31.19 16.92
N LEU A 171 0.15 31.58 16.42
CA LEU A 171 1.05 32.52 17.10
C LEU A 171 0.41 33.91 17.23
N MET A 172 -0.21 34.42 16.14
CA MET A 172 -0.90 35.70 16.15
C MET A 172 -2.12 35.69 17.09
N ILE A 173 -2.95 34.64 17.01
CA ILE A 173 -4.15 34.52 17.84
C ILE A 173 -3.78 34.42 19.33
N SER A 174 -2.82 33.55 19.69
CA SER A 174 -2.38 33.39 21.08
C SER A 174 -1.76 34.67 21.64
N GLY A 175 -0.90 35.34 20.86
CA GLY A 175 -0.27 36.60 21.27
C GLY A 175 -1.27 37.73 21.49
N VAL A 176 -2.24 37.91 20.58
CA VAL A 176 -3.27 38.94 20.69
C VAL A 176 -4.20 38.66 21.87
N LEU A 177 -4.69 37.41 22.02
CA LEU A 177 -5.62 37.04 23.08
C LEU A 177 -5.00 37.20 24.47
N CYS A 178 -3.79 36.67 24.67
CA CYS A 178 -3.07 36.79 25.94
C CYS A 178 -2.64 38.23 26.20
N GLY A 179 -2.20 38.96 25.17
CA GLY A 179 -1.83 40.37 25.30
C GLY A 179 -3.00 41.26 25.72
N LEU A 180 -4.18 41.04 25.13
CA LEU A 180 -5.42 41.72 25.53
C LEU A 180 -5.82 41.36 26.97
N ALA A 181 -5.75 40.08 27.35
CA ALA A 181 -6.06 39.67 28.72
C ALA A 181 -5.13 40.35 29.74
N VAL A 182 -3.82 40.39 29.48
CA VAL A 182 -2.85 41.08 30.35
C VAL A 182 -3.09 42.59 30.36
N ALA A 183 -3.38 43.21 29.22
CA ALA A 183 -3.71 44.64 29.16
C ALA A 183 -4.95 44.98 30.00
N VAL A 184 -6.00 44.14 29.96
CA VAL A 184 -7.20 44.31 30.79
C VAL A 184 -6.89 44.13 32.28
N ILE A 185 -6.07 43.14 32.65
CA ILE A 185 -5.65 42.93 34.04
C ILE A 185 -4.84 44.13 34.55
N CYS A 186 -3.85 44.59 33.78
CA CYS A 186 -3.05 45.77 34.12
C CYS A 186 -3.92 47.04 34.20
N PHE A 187 -4.89 47.17 33.29
CA PHE A 187 -5.84 48.28 33.33
C PHE A 187 -6.63 48.26 34.64
N ILE A 188 -7.19 47.12 35.07
CA ILE A 188 -7.94 47.03 36.34
C ILE A 188 -7.02 47.28 37.55
N ALA A 189 -5.83 46.68 37.57
CA ALA A 189 -4.89 46.78 38.69
C ALA A 189 -4.35 48.20 38.91
N TRP A 190 -4.19 48.97 37.84
CA TRP A 190 -3.67 50.35 37.88
C TRP A 190 -4.76 51.41 37.95
N ASN A 191 -5.77 51.17 38.80
CA ASN A 191 -6.88 52.10 38.95
C ASN A 191 -6.48 53.46 39.54
N GLU A 192 -5.37 53.50 40.28
CA GLU A 192 -4.85 54.70 40.95
C GLU A 192 -4.07 55.65 40.00
N LEU A 193 -3.76 55.21 38.77
CA LEU A 193 -3.03 56.03 37.78
C LEU A 193 -4.00 56.88 36.95
N PRO A 194 -3.62 58.12 36.58
CA PRO A 194 -4.41 58.95 35.67
C PRO A 194 -4.62 58.22 34.34
N LEU A 195 -5.81 58.37 33.75
CA LEU A 195 -6.23 57.65 32.54
C LEU A 195 -5.22 57.79 31.38
N LEU A 196 -4.59 58.97 31.26
CA LEU A 196 -3.60 59.31 30.24
C LEU A 196 -2.36 58.40 30.27
N TYR A 197 -1.91 57.96 31.45
CA TYR A 197 -0.75 57.08 31.60
C TYR A 197 -1.15 55.60 31.72
N ARG A 198 -2.35 55.32 32.24
CA ARG A 198 -2.87 53.97 32.49
C ARG A 198 -3.06 53.17 31.20
N ILE A 199 -3.66 53.76 30.17
CA ILE A 199 -3.93 53.10 28.89
C ILE A 199 -2.64 52.73 28.15
N PRO A 200 -1.71 53.66 27.87
CA PRO A 200 -0.46 53.31 27.17
C PRO A 200 0.42 52.36 27.96
N ALA A 201 0.48 52.46 29.29
CA ALA A 201 1.22 51.51 30.12
C ALA A 201 0.64 50.09 30.04
N ALA A 202 -0.69 49.96 30.10
CA ALA A 202 -1.37 48.67 30.00
C ALA A 202 -1.19 48.02 28.62
N LEU A 203 -1.24 48.80 27.53
CA LEU A 203 -0.99 48.30 26.17
C LEU A 203 0.47 47.89 25.95
N PHE A 204 1.42 48.64 26.52
CA PHE A 204 2.84 48.30 26.44
C PHE A 204 3.12 46.97 27.15
N MET A 205 2.60 46.79 28.37
CA MET A 205 2.71 45.51 29.09
C MET A 205 1.99 44.37 28.37
N GLY A 206 0.77 44.61 27.89
CA GLY A 206 0.02 43.63 27.11
C GLY A 206 0.81 43.14 25.89
N THR A 207 1.51 44.04 25.19
CA THR A 207 2.33 43.69 24.02
C THR A 207 3.56 42.86 24.41
N LEU A 208 4.27 43.26 25.47
CA LEU A 208 5.45 42.53 25.95
C LEU A 208 5.08 41.10 26.39
N TYR A 209 4.09 40.95 27.26
CA TYR A 209 3.67 39.65 27.75
C TYR A 209 2.95 38.83 26.68
N GLY A 210 2.17 39.45 25.80
CA GLY A 210 1.57 38.78 24.64
C GLY A 210 2.62 38.11 23.75
N GLY A 211 3.75 38.77 23.50
CA GLY A 211 4.88 38.19 22.78
C GLY A 211 5.52 37.00 23.50
N VAL A 212 5.69 37.09 24.83
CA VAL A 212 6.21 35.98 25.65
C VAL A 212 5.27 34.77 25.62
N PHE A 213 3.96 34.99 25.80
CA PHE A 213 2.96 33.92 25.75
C PHE A 213 2.90 33.25 24.38
N ALA A 214 2.96 34.02 23.30
CA ALA A 214 3.02 33.49 21.93
C ALA A 214 4.26 32.60 21.73
N PHE A 215 5.42 33.02 22.24
CA PHE A 215 6.64 32.21 22.19
C PHE A 215 6.53 30.92 23.03
N CYS A 216 6.01 31.00 24.26
CA CYS A 216 5.76 29.82 25.09
C CYS A 216 4.79 28.84 24.41
N TRP A 217 3.73 29.34 23.77
CA TRP A 217 2.79 28.53 23.01
C TRP A 217 3.47 27.82 21.83
N TYR A 218 4.31 28.54 21.08
CA TYR A 218 5.13 27.95 20.00
C TYR A 218 6.02 26.82 20.52
N MET A 219 6.69 27.01 21.66
CA MET A 219 7.53 25.98 22.27
C MET A 219 6.72 24.75 22.67
N ILE A 220 5.56 24.92 23.31
CA ILE A 220 4.65 23.82 23.66
C ILE A 220 4.18 23.08 22.40
N ARG A 221 3.77 23.81 21.36
CA ARG A 221 3.32 23.24 20.08
C ARG A 221 4.42 22.43 19.39
N SER A 222 5.65 22.94 19.41
CA SER A 222 6.83 22.25 18.89
C SER A 222 7.10 20.95 19.65
N LEU A 223 7.02 20.97 20.99
CA LEU A 223 7.15 19.76 21.82
C LEU A 223 6.05 18.72 21.51
N ILE A 224 4.81 19.16 21.29
CA ILE A 224 3.70 18.27 20.89
C ILE A 224 3.97 17.66 19.52
N LEU A 225 4.42 18.44 18.53
CA LEU A 225 4.78 17.94 17.20
C LEU A 225 5.93 16.94 17.28
N LEU A 226 6.96 17.27 18.05
CA LEU A 226 8.11 16.41 18.29
C LEU A 226 7.67 15.09 18.95
N GLY A 227 6.79 15.16 19.95
CA GLY A 227 6.19 13.98 20.58
C GLY A 227 5.40 13.11 19.60
N LYS A 228 4.62 13.73 18.69
CA LYS A 228 3.93 13.00 17.61
C LYS A 228 4.91 12.34 16.64
N VAL A 229 6.00 13.03 16.28
CA VAL A 229 7.09 12.47 15.45
C VAL A 229 7.75 11.29 16.13
N PHE A 230 8.09 11.39 17.41
CA PHE A 230 8.66 10.26 18.16
C PHE A 230 7.68 9.10 18.31
N PHE A 231 6.40 9.37 18.54
CA PHE A 231 5.38 8.32 18.61
C PHE A 231 5.22 7.61 17.26
N ALA A 232 5.15 8.36 16.16
CA ALA A 232 5.11 7.80 14.81
C ALA A 232 6.39 7.03 14.47
N ALA A 233 7.55 7.57 14.83
CA ALA A 233 8.86 6.92 14.68
C ALA A 233 8.95 5.63 15.51
N GLY A 234 8.36 5.60 16.70
CA GLY A 234 8.24 4.40 17.53
C GLY A 234 7.42 3.33 16.83
N ARG A 235 6.27 3.70 16.23
CA ARG A 235 5.46 2.77 15.42
C ARG A 235 6.18 2.29 14.16
N SER A 236 7.02 3.12 13.55
CA SER A 236 7.81 2.74 12.37
C SER A 236 9.16 2.11 12.69
N SER A 237 9.56 2.05 13.96
CA SER A 237 10.84 1.46 14.38
C SER A 237 10.96 -0.03 14.06
N SER A 238 9.85 -0.78 14.17
CA SER A 238 9.79 -2.19 13.75
C SER A 238 9.91 -2.33 12.24
N MET A 239 9.31 -1.40 11.50
CA MET A 239 9.36 -1.34 10.03
C MET A 239 10.77 -0.99 9.51
N LEU A 240 11.56 -0.24 10.28
CA LEU A 240 12.94 0.12 9.94
C LEU A 240 13.86 -1.12 9.80
N LYS A 241 13.55 -2.21 10.52
CA LYS A 241 14.28 -3.48 10.38
C LYS A 241 14.05 -4.13 9.01
N GLY A 242 12.90 -3.86 8.38
CA GLY A 242 12.56 -4.32 7.02
C GLY A 242 13.52 -3.79 5.96
N LEU A 243 13.91 -2.52 6.04
CA LEU A 243 14.83 -1.87 5.10
C LEU A 243 16.20 -2.57 5.02
N ASN A 244 16.75 -2.99 6.16
CA ASN A 244 18.01 -3.74 6.19
C ASN A 244 17.85 -5.19 5.73
N SER A 245 16.67 -5.79 5.94
CA SER A 245 16.40 -7.16 5.50
C SER A 245 16.27 -7.27 3.99
N ARG A 246 15.79 -6.21 3.33
CA ARG A 246 15.67 -6.13 1.87
C ARG A 246 16.99 -6.42 1.16
N LYS A 247 18.08 -5.73 1.54
CA LYS A 247 19.41 -5.94 0.93
C LYS A 247 19.91 -7.38 1.10
N LYS A 248 19.81 -7.92 2.33
CA LYS A 248 20.23 -9.29 2.64
C LYS A 248 19.44 -10.34 1.87
N MET A 249 18.14 -10.13 1.70
CA MET A 249 17.31 -11.04 0.93
C MET A 249 17.66 -10.98 -0.56
N THR A 250 17.82 -9.79 -1.13
CA THR A 250 18.23 -9.64 -2.52
C THR A 250 19.56 -10.34 -2.78
N GLU A 251 20.57 -10.15 -1.91
CA GLU A 251 21.87 -10.81 -2.03
C GLU A 251 21.78 -12.34 -1.93
N PHE A 252 20.92 -12.87 -1.04
CA PHE A 252 20.71 -14.31 -0.92
C PHE A 252 19.98 -14.91 -2.13
N MET A 253 18.92 -14.25 -2.59
CA MET A 253 18.08 -14.76 -3.69
C MET A 253 18.78 -14.68 -5.04
N GLN A 254 19.62 -13.67 -5.27
CA GLN A 254 20.39 -13.54 -6.51
C GLN A 254 21.35 -14.69 -6.79
N VAL A 255 21.70 -15.50 -5.77
CA VAL A 255 22.50 -16.71 -5.94
C VAL A 255 21.70 -17.82 -6.66
N TYR A 256 20.39 -17.86 -6.48
CA TYR A 256 19.50 -18.89 -7.03
C TYR A 256 18.72 -18.39 -8.24
N ASP A 257 18.36 -17.11 -8.25
CA ASP A 257 17.64 -16.44 -9.33
C ASP A 257 18.33 -15.12 -9.70
N PRO A 258 19.13 -15.09 -10.79
CA PRO A 258 19.85 -13.90 -11.22
C PRO A 258 18.97 -12.70 -11.60
N PHE A 259 17.69 -12.92 -11.88
CA PHE A 259 16.71 -11.90 -12.27
C PHE A 259 15.80 -11.46 -11.11
N PHE A 260 16.06 -11.94 -9.90
CA PHE A 260 15.24 -11.64 -8.73
C PHE A 260 15.11 -10.14 -8.45
N SER A 261 13.85 -9.67 -8.39
CA SER A 261 13.48 -8.33 -7.96
C SER A 261 12.74 -8.40 -6.62
N TYR A 262 13.21 -7.63 -5.63
CA TYR A 262 12.54 -7.56 -4.33
C TYR A 262 11.14 -6.98 -4.44
N GLU A 263 10.96 -5.94 -5.27
CA GLU A 263 9.65 -5.30 -5.50
C GLU A 263 8.64 -6.27 -6.11
N ALA A 264 9.08 -7.14 -7.04
CA ALA A 264 8.23 -8.18 -7.61
C ALA A 264 7.83 -9.22 -6.54
N PHE A 265 8.81 -9.69 -5.76
CA PHE A 265 8.57 -10.61 -4.65
C PHE A 265 7.62 -10.01 -3.59
N GLU A 266 7.83 -8.75 -3.23
CA GLU A 266 6.98 -8.03 -2.28
C GLU A 266 5.54 -7.94 -2.80
N GLY A 267 5.34 -7.53 -4.05
CA GLY A 267 4.02 -7.53 -4.71
C GLY A 267 3.37 -8.91 -4.67
N ARG A 268 4.13 -9.96 -5.00
CA ARG A 268 3.63 -11.34 -4.99
C ARG A 268 3.19 -11.79 -3.61
N ILE A 269 4.03 -11.63 -2.58
CA ILE A 269 3.67 -11.99 -1.20
C ILE A 269 2.42 -11.22 -0.73
N LEU A 270 2.30 -9.94 -1.08
CA LEU A 270 1.12 -9.14 -0.74
C LEU A 270 -0.14 -9.67 -1.43
N SER A 271 -0.05 -10.09 -2.69
CA SER A 271 -1.14 -10.75 -3.43
C SER A 271 -1.54 -12.07 -2.76
N LEU A 272 -0.57 -12.93 -2.40
CA LEU A 272 -0.83 -14.20 -1.71
C LEU A 272 -1.49 -13.99 -0.34
N LEU A 273 -1.02 -13.01 0.44
CA LEU A 273 -1.59 -12.67 1.75
C LEU A 273 -3.04 -12.18 1.63
N ARG A 274 -3.33 -11.31 0.66
CA ARG A 274 -4.68 -10.80 0.41
C ARG A 274 -5.61 -11.87 -0.15
N SER A 275 -5.10 -12.75 -1.00
CA SER A 275 -5.84 -13.94 -1.46
C SER A 275 -6.25 -14.82 -0.28
N ALA A 276 -5.32 -15.10 0.63
CA ALA A 276 -5.62 -15.85 1.84
C ALA A 276 -6.62 -15.11 2.75
N ALA A 277 -6.63 -13.78 2.76
CA ALA A 277 -7.52 -12.99 3.61
C ALA A 277 -8.95 -12.87 3.05
N PHE A 278 -9.09 -12.54 1.77
CA PHE A 278 -10.37 -12.17 1.14
C PHE A 278 -11.11 -13.34 0.49
N GLU A 279 -10.46 -14.48 0.24
CA GLU A 279 -11.17 -15.64 -0.26
C GLU A 279 -12.01 -16.29 0.85
N ASN A 280 -13.25 -16.67 0.52
CA ASN A 280 -14.15 -17.34 1.45
C ASN A 280 -13.82 -18.83 1.61
N ASP A 281 -13.33 -19.48 0.55
CA ASP A 281 -13.06 -20.92 0.53
C ASP A 281 -11.56 -21.21 0.45
N ARG A 282 -10.92 -21.24 1.62
CA ARG A 282 -9.46 -21.34 1.74
C ARG A 282 -8.91 -22.74 1.50
N ASP A 283 -9.75 -23.77 1.57
CA ASP A 283 -9.33 -25.17 1.40
C ASP A 283 -8.99 -25.51 -0.06
N PHE A 284 -9.60 -24.77 -0.99
CA PHE A 284 -9.39 -24.90 -2.45
C PHE A 284 -8.33 -23.96 -3.02
N LEU A 285 -7.76 -23.06 -2.21
CA LEU A 285 -6.67 -22.18 -2.65
C LEU A 285 -5.39 -22.99 -2.89
N ALA A 286 -4.80 -22.86 -4.08
CA ALA A 286 -3.47 -23.39 -4.37
C ALA A 286 -2.35 -22.58 -3.67
N VAL A 287 -2.67 -21.34 -3.28
CA VAL A 287 -1.80 -20.37 -2.60
C VAL A 287 -1.56 -20.72 -1.13
N TRP A 288 -2.44 -21.52 -0.51
CA TRP A 288 -2.37 -21.88 0.90
C TRP A 288 -2.25 -23.40 1.07
N GLU A 289 -1.16 -23.83 1.68
CA GLU A 289 -0.90 -25.24 2.02
C GLU A 289 -0.62 -25.46 3.52
N GLY A 290 -0.97 -24.49 4.37
CA GLY A 290 -0.81 -24.59 5.81
C GLY A 290 -2.00 -25.23 6.53
N ASP A 291 -1.74 -25.87 7.67
CA ASP A 291 -2.77 -26.47 8.55
C ASP A 291 -3.34 -25.46 9.59
N GLY A 292 -3.03 -24.18 9.44
CA GLY A 292 -3.40 -23.13 10.40
C GLY A 292 -4.84 -22.63 10.25
N ASP A 293 -5.51 -22.36 11.37
CA ASP A 293 -6.81 -21.69 11.36
C ASP A 293 -6.64 -20.20 10.97
N LEU A 294 -7.26 -19.82 9.85
CA LEU A 294 -7.24 -18.46 9.29
C LEU A 294 -8.49 -17.65 9.64
N SER A 295 -9.37 -18.15 10.51
CA SER A 295 -10.63 -17.51 10.91
C SER A 295 -10.50 -16.05 11.36
N PHE A 296 -9.33 -15.64 11.84
CA PHE A 296 -9.06 -14.24 12.21
C PHE A 296 -9.17 -13.26 11.02
N LEU A 297 -8.96 -13.73 9.79
CA LEU A 297 -9.04 -12.92 8.56
C LEU A 297 -10.47 -12.72 8.07
N ASP A 298 -11.44 -13.54 8.49
CA ASP A 298 -12.82 -13.50 7.98
C ASP A 298 -13.53 -12.17 8.24
N THR A 299 -13.11 -11.47 9.30
CA THR A 299 -13.69 -10.20 9.72
C THR A 299 -13.03 -8.96 9.09
N VAL A 300 -11.96 -9.17 8.31
CA VAL A 300 -11.20 -8.10 7.66
C VAL A 300 -11.96 -7.63 6.42
N LEU A 301 -12.16 -6.31 6.33
CA LEU A 301 -12.83 -5.64 5.21
C LEU A 301 -11.83 -5.07 4.19
N ASP A 302 -10.74 -4.48 4.68
CA ASP A 302 -9.68 -3.88 3.86
C ASP A 302 -8.32 -4.14 4.52
N MET A 303 -7.29 -4.36 3.70
CA MET A 303 -5.90 -4.58 4.12
C MET A 303 -4.97 -3.63 3.37
N GLN A 304 -4.53 -2.57 4.04
CA GLN A 304 -3.62 -1.58 3.46
C GLN A 304 -2.17 -1.89 3.84
N TYR A 305 -1.30 -2.00 2.84
CA TYR A 305 0.12 -2.24 3.07
C TYR A 305 0.79 -0.97 3.61
N ARG A 306 1.71 -1.12 4.57
CA ARG A 306 2.40 0.01 5.21
C ARG A 306 3.82 0.29 4.65
N GLY A 307 4.25 -0.45 3.63
CA GLY A 307 5.55 -0.23 2.99
C GLY A 307 6.73 -0.91 3.70
N ALA A 308 6.47 -1.91 4.54
CA ALA A 308 7.53 -2.69 5.16
C ALA A 308 7.21 -4.19 5.18
N LEU A 309 8.17 -4.97 4.65
CA LEU A 309 8.22 -6.42 4.73
C LEU A 309 9.54 -6.78 5.41
N TYR A 310 9.45 -7.26 6.65
CA TYR A 310 10.63 -7.67 7.40
C TYR A 310 10.92 -9.15 7.19
N ILE A 311 12.08 -9.46 6.62
CA ILE A 311 12.50 -10.83 6.38
C ILE A 311 13.40 -11.27 7.53
N ARG A 312 12.97 -12.32 8.23
CA ARG A 312 13.66 -12.85 9.40
C ARG A 312 14.71 -13.87 8.99
N ARG A 313 14.33 -14.80 8.10
CA ARG A 313 15.17 -15.93 7.71
C ARG A 313 14.88 -16.33 6.27
N CYS A 314 15.95 -16.57 5.51
CA CYS A 314 15.89 -17.25 4.23
C CYS A 314 16.74 -18.51 4.35
N GLU A 315 16.18 -19.67 4.01
CA GLU A 315 16.88 -20.94 4.08
C GLU A 315 16.64 -21.75 2.81
N LYS A 316 17.64 -22.56 2.46
CA LYS A 316 17.50 -23.61 1.47
C LYS A 316 17.31 -24.94 2.21
N ASN A 317 16.15 -25.57 2.02
CA ASN A 317 15.83 -26.90 2.51
C ASN A 317 15.76 -27.87 1.32
N GLY A 318 16.90 -28.47 0.97
CA GLY A 318 16.99 -29.35 -0.19
C GLY A 318 16.74 -28.59 -1.50
N GLU A 319 15.68 -28.95 -2.21
CA GLU A 319 15.23 -28.30 -3.46
C GLU A 319 14.25 -27.15 -3.22
N MET A 320 13.88 -26.86 -1.96
CA MET A 320 12.94 -25.79 -1.61
C MET A 320 13.65 -24.58 -1.00
N LEU A 321 13.28 -23.38 -1.44
CA LEU A 321 13.57 -22.10 -0.81
C LEU A 321 12.46 -21.77 0.18
N ARG A 322 12.84 -21.46 1.42
CA ARG A 322 11.92 -21.07 2.49
C ARG A 322 12.23 -19.66 2.95
N VAL A 323 11.22 -18.80 2.94
CA VAL A 323 11.30 -17.41 3.40
C VAL A 323 10.35 -17.21 4.57
N GLU A 324 10.91 -16.83 5.71
CA GLU A 324 10.15 -16.41 6.87
C GLU A 324 10.16 -14.88 6.97
N GLY A 325 8.97 -14.28 6.90
CA GLY A 325 8.82 -12.83 6.91
C GLY A 325 7.70 -12.33 7.84
N THR A 326 7.63 -11.02 7.97
CA THR A 326 6.57 -10.30 8.68
C THR A 326 6.13 -9.12 7.83
N ALA A 327 4.86 -9.13 7.42
CA ALA A 327 4.22 -8.03 6.71
C ALA A 327 3.55 -7.08 7.69
N PHE A 328 3.73 -5.78 7.49
CA PHE A 328 3.08 -4.74 8.30
C PHE A 328 1.88 -4.19 7.51
N MET A 329 0.68 -4.38 8.06
CA MET A 329 -0.58 -3.99 7.43
C MET A 329 -1.37 -3.07 8.36
N THR A 330 -2.28 -2.29 7.77
CA THR A 330 -3.34 -1.59 8.47
C THR A 330 -4.66 -2.18 8.00
N ASP A 331 -5.30 -2.93 8.89
CA ASP A 331 -6.50 -3.69 8.56
C ASP A 331 -7.74 -2.96 9.07
N THR A 332 -8.75 -2.90 8.22
CA THR A 332 -10.04 -2.31 8.54
C THR A 332 -11.03 -3.41 8.84
N TYR A 333 -11.63 -3.36 10.02
CA TYR A 333 -12.63 -4.32 10.47
C TYR A 333 -14.02 -3.70 10.46
N ALA A 334 -14.98 -4.41 9.85
CA ALA A 334 -16.38 -4.02 9.78
C ALA A 334 -17.26 -4.92 10.65
N GLY A 335 -17.12 -4.79 11.97
CA GLY A 335 -18.01 -5.42 12.95
C GLY A 335 -19.15 -4.49 13.40
N ARG A 336 -19.39 -4.44 14.72
CA ARG A 336 -20.32 -3.45 15.32
C ARG A 336 -19.86 -1.99 15.16
N SER A 337 -18.57 -1.77 14.93
CA SER A 337 -17.94 -0.46 14.75
C SER A 337 -16.78 -0.57 13.79
N PHE A 338 -16.60 0.42 12.90
CA PHE A 338 -15.42 0.53 12.03
C PHE A 338 -14.17 0.80 12.86
N LYS A 339 -13.15 -0.04 12.72
CA LYS A 339 -11.85 0.13 13.38
C LYS A 339 -10.73 -0.14 12.38
N GLU A 340 -9.75 0.77 12.34
CA GLU A 340 -8.46 0.56 11.68
C GLU A 340 -7.45 0.12 12.74
N ILE A 341 -6.81 -1.03 12.53
CA ILE A 341 -5.82 -1.59 13.45
C ILE A 341 -4.53 -1.84 12.67
N ASP A 342 -3.41 -1.39 13.25
CA ASP A 342 -2.08 -1.69 12.74
C ASP A 342 -1.69 -3.10 13.21
N GLU A 343 -1.60 -4.06 12.30
CA GLU A 343 -1.29 -5.47 12.61
C GLU A 343 0.01 -5.95 11.92
N GLN A 344 0.55 -7.04 12.46
CA GLN A 344 1.74 -7.72 11.95
C GLN A 344 1.40 -9.16 11.61
N PHE A 345 1.54 -9.51 10.34
CA PHE A 345 1.33 -10.88 9.87
C PHE A 345 2.67 -11.56 9.66
N ARG A 346 2.96 -12.58 10.45
CA ARG A 346 4.11 -13.46 10.24
C ARG A 346 3.71 -14.51 9.23
N PHE A 347 4.50 -14.64 8.17
CA PHE A 347 4.25 -15.61 7.11
C PHE A 347 5.49 -16.48 6.85
N ILE A 348 5.24 -17.66 6.33
CA ILE A 348 6.25 -18.55 5.77
C ILE A 348 5.84 -18.84 4.33
N ALA A 349 6.71 -18.50 3.40
CA ALA A 349 6.54 -18.76 1.97
C ALA A 349 7.59 -19.77 1.50
N GLU A 350 7.18 -20.71 0.66
CA GLU A 350 8.04 -21.74 0.09
C GLU A 350 7.91 -21.78 -1.43
N LYS A 351 9.04 -22.00 -2.12
CA LYS A 351 9.13 -22.13 -3.58
C LYS A 351 10.21 -23.15 -3.93
N GLU A 352 10.02 -23.96 -4.97
CA GLU A 352 11.06 -24.87 -5.46
C GLU A 352 12.15 -24.14 -6.27
N ILE A 353 13.42 -24.55 -6.16
CA ILE A 353 14.55 -23.91 -6.88
C ILE A 353 14.45 -24.14 -8.39
N SER A 354 13.88 -25.27 -8.81
CA SER A 354 13.65 -25.64 -10.21
C SER A 354 12.58 -24.79 -10.89
N ALA A 355 11.79 -24.05 -10.10
CA ALA A 355 10.80 -23.11 -10.58
C ALA A 355 11.51 -21.86 -11.13
N ASP A 356 11.98 -21.97 -12.36
CA ASP A 356 12.61 -20.88 -13.09
C ASP A 356 11.61 -19.71 -13.11
N TYR A 357 11.98 -18.62 -12.43
CA TYR A 357 11.32 -17.34 -12.66
C TYR A 357 11.91 -16.86 -13.99
N ASN A 358 11.27 -17.21 -15.10
CA ASN A 358 11.66 -16.66 -16.39
C ASN A 358 10.96 -15.30 -16.57
N PRO A 359 11.68 -14.17 -16.45
CA PRO A 359 11.15 -12.85 -16.76
C PRO A 359 11.02 -12.56 -18.26
N ALA A 360 11.53 -13.47 -19.09
CA ALA A 360 11.59 -13.33 -20.53
C ALA A 360 10.50 -14.16 -21.19
N PHE A 361 9.55 -13.45 -21.77
CA PHE A 361 8.58 -13.86 -22.78
C PHE A 361 8.53 -15.36 -23.02
N THR A 362 7.65 -16.03 -22.30
CA THR A 362 7.03 -17.22 -22.88
C THR A 362 5.57 -17.23 -22.44
N LEU A 363 4.66 -17.08 -23.42
CA LEU A 363 3.25 -17.45 -23.34
C LEU A 363 3.18 -18.94 -22.96
N LEU A 364 3.50 -19.27 -21.72
CA LEU A 364 3.39 -20.62 -21.22
C LEU A 364 1.90 -20.82 -21.02
N ARG A 365 1.40 -21.89 -21.62
CA ARG A 365 0.04 -22.30 -21.38
C ARG A 365 0.02 -22.78 -19.94
N ALA A 366 -0.70 -22.10 -19.04
CA ALA A 366 -1.11 -22.68 -17.77
C ALA A 366 -1.95 -23.91 -18.13
N SER A 367 -1.29 -25.07 -18.21
CA SER A 367 -1.84 -26.31 -18.74
C SER A 367 -1.78 -27.34 -17.65
N CYS A 368 -2.89 -28.04 -17.45
CA CYS A 368 -2.88 -29.22 -16.63
C CYS A 368 -1.96 -30.27 -17.27
N GLU A 369 -0.96 -30.76 -16.53
CA GLU A 369 -0.10 -31.87 -16.99
C GLU A 369 -0.89 -33.16 -17.28
N GLY A 370 -2.12 -33.27 -16.78
CA GLY A 370 -2.98 -34.43 -17.00
C GLY A 370 -3.78 -34.38 -18.30
N CYS A 371 -4.53 -33.30 -18.51
CA CYS A 371 -5.45 -33.19 -19.65
C CYS A 371 -5.07 -32.11 -20.67
N GLY A 372 -4.01 -31.35 -20.43
CA GLY A 372 -3.65 -30.18 -21.23
C GLY A 372 -4.63 -29.01 -21.13
N GLY A 373 -5.73 -29.15 -20.39
CA GLY A 373 -6.74 -28.09 -20.20
C GLY A 373 -6.11 -26.83 -19.61
N SER A 374 -6.49 -25.67 -20.13
CA SER A 374 -6.05 -24.38 -19.62
C SER A 374 -7.07 -23.81 -18.64
N PHE A 375 -6.60 -23.42 -17.45
CA PHE A 375 -7.44 -22.93 -16.35
C PHE A 375 -6.63 -22.00 -15.45
N ASP A 376 -7.33 -21.21 -14.64
CA ASP A 376 -6.71 -20.34 -13.65
C ASP A 376 -6.14 -21.16 -12.49
N ALA A 377 -4.83 -21.31 -12.49
CA ALA A 377 -4.11 -22.19 -11.59
C ALA A 377 -3.79 -21.56 -10.22
N VAL A 378 -4.12 -20.27 -10.03
CA VAL A 378 -3.98 -19.57 -8.74
C VAL A 378 -5.17 -19.88 -7.83
N HIS A 379 -6.36 -19.97 -8.40
CA HIS A 379 -7.63 -20.15 -7.68
C HIS A 379 -8.06 -21.60 -7.52
N GLN A 380 -7.67 -22.46 -8.46
CA GLN A 380 -8.16 -23.83 -8.49
C GLN A 380 -7.02 -24.80 -8.19
N LYS A 381 -7.04 -25.34 -6.96
CA LYS A 381 -6.13 -26.41 -6.54
C LYS A 381 -6.29 -27.69 -7.36
N CYS A 382 -7.40 -27.87 -8.06
CA CYS A 382 -7.65 -28.98 -8.97
C CYS A 382 -8.07 -28.46 -10.34
N CYS A 383 -7.56 -29.08 -11.40
CA CYS A 383 -7.98 -28.79 -12.75
C CYS A 383 -9.48 -29.06 -12.93
N PRO A 384 -10.28 -28.11 -13.45
CA PRO A 384 -11.74 -28.27 -13.56
C PRO A 384 -12.13 -29.33 -14.60
N TYR A 385 -11.23 -29.64 -15.53
CA TYR A 385 -11.48 -30.61 -16.61
C TYR A 385 -11.18 -32.06 -16.22
N CYS A 386 -10.17 -32.29 -15.37
CA CYS A 386 -9.72 -33.66 -15.04
C CYS A 386 -9.59 -33.95 -13.55
N GLY A 387 -9.82 -32.97 -12.68
CA GLY A 387 -9.73 -33.10 -11.23
C GLY A 387 -8.31 -33.29 -10.69
N ARG A 388 -7.27 -33.26 -11.53
CA ARG A 388 -5.88 -33.43 -11.08
C ARG A 388 -5.43 -32.22 -10.27
N LYS A 389 -4.81 -32.46 -9.12
CA LYS A 389 -4.25 -31.42 -8.25
C LYS A 389 -3.14 -30.65 -8.99
N TYR A 390 -3.18 -29.33 -8.92
CA TYR A 390 -2.15 -28.43 -9.43
C TYR A 390 -1.18 -28.09 -8.31
N GLU A 391 0.11 -28.39 -8.50
CA GLU A 391 1.16 -28.14 -7.50
C GLU A 391 1.83 -26.80 -7.77
N LEU A 392 1.30 -25.72 -7.17
CA LEU A 392 1.79 -24.36 -7.40
C LEU A 392 3.25 -24.16 -6.95
N LYS A 393 3.72 -24.90 -5.92
CA LYS A 393 5.09 -24.85 -5.38
C LYS A 393 6.20 -25.09 -6.41
N LYS A 394 5.90 -25.85 -7.48
CA LYS A 394 6.83 -26.17 -8.58
C LYS A 394 7.00 -25.03 -9.58
N LYS A 395 6.15 -24.01 -9.50
CA LYS A 395 6.15 -22.88 -10.43
C LYS A 395 6.27 -21.53 -9.71
N ASP A 396 5.75 -21.42 -8.49
CA ASP A 396 5.68 -20.15 -7.77
C ASP A 396 5.65 -20.32 -6.23
N TRP A 397 5.66 -19.19 -5.53
CA TRP A 397 5.58 -19.10 -4.07
C TRP A 397 4.21 -19.51 -3.53
N VAL A 398 4.24 -20.28 -2.44
CA VAL A 398 3.04 -20.73 -1.71
C VAL A 398 3.20 -20.41 -0.22
N LEU A 399 2.13 -19.99 0.44
CA LEU A 399 2.10 -19.74 1.88
C LEU A 399 1.87 -21.05 2.65
N THR A 400 2.75 -21.35 3.61
CA THR A 400 2.69 -22.57 4.44
C THR A 400 2.36 -22.31 5.90
N ASP A 401 2.57 -21.09 6.39
CA ASP A 401 2.17 -20.67 7.74
C ASP A 401 1.85 -19.18 7.72
N LEU A 402 0.79 -18.79 8.42
CA LEU A 402 0.34 -17.40 8.53
C LEU A 402 -0.25 -17.18 9.91
N LYS A 403 0.31 -16.21 10.64
CA LYS A 403 -0.07 -15.91 12.02
C LYS A 403 -0.13 -14.41 12.26
N ARG A 404 -1.18 -13.96 12.96
CA ARG A 404 -1.26 -12.62 13.52
C ARG A 404 -0.41 -12.51 14.80
N ARG A 405 0.36 -11.44 14.94
CA ARG A 405 1.27 -11.20 16.08
C ARG A 405 0.76 -10.17 17.08
#